data_AF-A0A6I2G3V2-F1
#
_entry.id   AF-A0A6I2G3V2-F1
#
_cell.length_a   1.000
_cell.length_b   1.000
_cell.length_c   1.000
_cell.angle_alpha   90.00
_cell.angle_beta   90.00
_cell.angle_gamma   90.00
#
_symmetry.space_group_name_H-M   'P 1'
#
loop_
_entity.id
_entity.type
_entity.pdbx_description
1 polymer ?
#
loop_
_entity_poly.entity_id
_entity_poly.type
_entity_poly.pdbx_seq_one_letter_code
_entity_poly.pdbx_strand_id
1 'polypeptide(L)' 'MLAIMTETTGHGPALRAKRAAYDLARAKLFAEISAALADGEGPSSIARESGFTREYIAKIRDGKGPRDS' A
#
# COMPACT_ATOMS: atom_id res chain seq x y z
N MET A 1 -11.86 26.44 40.70
CA MET A 1 -10.84 26.30 39.64
C MET A 1 -10.86 24.84 39.20
N LEU A 2 -11.58 24.52 38.12
CA LEU A 2 -11.75 23.15 37.63
C LEU A 2 -10.94 23.03 36.34
N ALA A 3 -9.81 22.32 36.40
CA ALA A 3 -8.99 22.06 35.23
C ALA A 3 -9.75 21.09 34.32
N ILE A 4 -10.25 21.59 33.19
CA ILE A 4 -10.72 20.76 32.09
C ILE A 4 -9.47 20.08 31.54
N MET A 5 -9.22 18.85 31.99
CA MET A 5 -8.33 17.93 31.30
C MET A 5 -9.01 17.57 29.97
N THR A 6 -8.83 18.42 28.96
CA THR A 6 -9.14 18.02 27.58
C THR A 6 -8.10 16.98 27.21
N GLU A 7 -8.42 15.71 27.48
CA GLU A 7 -7.81 14.58 26.79
C GLU A 7 -7.94 14.87 25.30
N THR A 8 -6.86 15.40 24.74
CA THR A 8 -6.76 15.66 23.32
C THR A 8 -6.49 14.30 22.70
N THR A 9 -7.51 13.46 22.60
CA THR A 9 -7.49 12.25 21.77
C THR A 9 -7.58 12.71 20.31
N GLY A 10 -6.55 13.44 19.88
CA GLY A 10 -6.47 13.99 18.55
C GLY A 10 -6.37 12.83 17.56
N HIS A 11 -7.30 12.76 16.62
CA HIS A 11 -7.22 11.77 15.54
C HIS A 11 -5.95 11.96 14.68
N GLY A 12 -5.31 13.13 14.69
CA GLY A 12 -4.11 13.44 13.91
C GLY A 12 -2.94 12.45 14.10
N PRO A 13 -2.40 12.28 15.32
CA PRO A 13 -1.38 11.26 15.60
C PRO A 13 -1.78 9.84 15.20
N ALA A 14 -3.03 9.43 15.47
CA ALA A 14 -3.52 8.09 15.11
C ALA A 14 -3.58 7.89 13.57
N LEU A 15 -4.05 8.90 12.84
CA LEU A 15 -4.09 8.89 11.37
C LEU A 15 -2.68 8.83 10.77
N ARG A 16 -1.72 9.60 11.30
CA ARG A 16 -0.32 9.53 10.85
C ARG A 16 0.29 8.15 11.06
N ALA A 17 0.05 7.54 12.23
CA ALA A 17 0.53 6.19 12.50
C ALA A 17 -0.10 5.14 11.56
N LYS A 18 -1.42 5.23 11.32
CA LYS A 18 -2.12 4.34 10.37
C LYS A 18 -1.65 4.55 8.94
N ARG A 19 -1.37 5.80 8.54
CA ARG A 19 -0.81 6.11 7.21
C ARG A 19 0.57 5.49 7.04
N ALA A 20 1.47 5.63 8.01
CA ALA A 20 2.79 5.00 7.95
C ALA A 20 2.69 3.46 7.86
N ALA A 21 1.78 2.84 8.62
CA ALA A 21 1.55 1.40 8.54
C ALA A 21 0.99 0.97 7.17
N TYR A 22 0.07 1.76 6.60
CA TYR A 22 -0.46 1.55 5.26
C TYR A 22 0.63 1.66 4.19
N ASP A 23 1.45 2.71 4.23
CA ASP A 23 2.52 2.92 3.26
C ASP A 23 3.55 1.78 3.32
N LEU A 24 3.89 1.29 4.52
CA LEU A 24 4.76 0.12 4.70
C LEU A 24 4.13 -1.16 4.14
N ALA A 25 2.86 -1.44 4.45
CA ALA A 25 2.16 -2.62 3.95
C ALA A 25 2.05 -2.59 2.42
N ARG A 26 1.75 -1.41 1.87
CA ARG A 26 1.73 -1.17 0.42
C ARG A 26 3.10 -1.45 -0.17
N ALA A 27 4.19 -0.88 0.36
CA ALA A 27 5.53 -1.11 -0.15
C ALA A 27 5.90 -2.62 -0.19
N LYS A 28 5.56 -3.36 0.86
CA LYS A 28 5.76 -4.83 0.91
C LYS A 28 4.98 -5.57 -0.17
N LEU A 29 3.70 -5.23 -0.36
CA LEU A 29 2.88 -5.85 -1.40
C LEU A 29 3.45 -5.60 -2.81
N PHE A 30 3.90 -4.37 -3.10
CA PHE A 30 4.48 -4.05 -4.40
C PHE A 30 5.85 -4.69 -4.62
N ALA A 31 6.65 -4.87 -3.56
CA ALA A 31 7.89 -5.64 -3.63
C ALA A 31 7.62 -7.11 -4.01
N GLU A 32 6.60 -7.74 -3.41
CA GLU A 32 6.20 -9.11 -3.72
C GLU A 32 5.69 -9.25 -5.16
N ILE A 33 4.83 -8.32 -5.61
CA ILE A 33 4.36 -8.27 -7.01
C ILE A 33 5.55 -8.15 -7.98
N SER A 34 6.54 -7.33 -7.63
CA SER A 34 7.73 -7.15 -8.47
C SER A 34 8.60 -8.40 -8.52
N ALA A 35 8.75 -9.11 -7.40
CA ALA A 35 9.46 -10.39 -7.34
C ALA A 35 8.75 -11.46 -8.18
N ALA A 36 7.43 -11.61 -8.04
CA ALA A 36 6.63 -12.54 -8.84
C ALA A 36 6.74 -12.27 -10.35
N LEU A 37 6.72 -10.98 -10.75
CA LEU A 37 6.96 -10.58 -12.15
C LEU A 37 8.38 -10.93 -12.63
N ALA A 38 9.39 -10.79 -11.77
CA ALA A 38 10.78 -11.14 -12.08
C ALA A 38 10.98 -12.66 -12.21
N ASP A 39 10.23 -13.46 -11.43
CA ASP A 39 10.19 -14.92 -11.50
C ASP A 39 9.39 -15.44 -12.71
N GLY A 40 8.81 -14.54 -13.51
CA GLY A 40 8.10 -14.87 -14.74
C GLY A 40 6.62 -15.18 -14.55
N GLU A 41 6.06 -14.91 -13.37
CA GLU A 41 4.64 -15.10 -13.12
C GLU A 41 3.79 -14.15 -13.97
N GLY A 42 2.73 -14.69 -14.59
CA GLY A 42 1.87 -13.95 -15.48
C GLY A 42 0.98 -12.92 -14.76
N PRO A 43 0.70 -11.74 -15.35
CA PRO A 43 -0.14 -10.71 -14.72
C PRO A 43 -1.52 -11.17 -14.24
N SER A 44 -2.12 -12.17 -14.90
CA SER A 44 -3.43 -12.71 -14.50
C SER A 44 -3.37 -13.54 -13.22
N SER A 45 -2.26 -14.21 -12.93
CA SER A 45 -2.08 -15.02 -11.72
C SER A 45 -1.90 -14.10 -10.51
N ILE A 46 -0.95 -13.16 -10.63
CA ILE A 46 -0.70 -12.12 -9.63
C ILE A 46 -1.97 -11.30 -9.34
N ALA A 47 -2.77 -10.97 -10.35
CA ALA A 47 -4.03 -10.25 -10.16
C ALA A 47 -5.04 -11.00 -9.28
N ARG A 48 -5.13 -12.32 -9.40
CA ARG A 48 -6.03 -13.16 -8.58
C ARG A 48 -5.64 -13.14 -7.11
N GLU A 49 -4.35 -13.20 -6.82
CA GLU A 49 -3.83 -13.24 -5.45
C GLU A 49 -3.76 -11.86 -4.79
N SER A 50 -3.38 -10.82 -5.55
CA SER A 50 -3.19 -9.47 -5.03
C SER A 50 -4.48 -8.65 -4.92
N GLY A 51 -5.58 -9.09 -5.56
CA GLY A 51 -6.83 -8.33 -5.63
C GLY A 51 -6.81 -7.13 -6.59
N PHE A 52 -5.74 -6.96 -7.36
CA PHE A 52 -5.66 -5.95 -8.44
C PHE A 52 -6.18 -6.50 -9.77
N THR A 53 -6.43 -5.61 -10.73
CA THR A 53 -6.74 -6.04 -12.10
C THR A 53 -5.48 -6.49 -12.83
N ARG A 54 -5.65 -7.41 -13.79
CA ARG A 54 -4.57 -7.84 -14.70
C ARG A 54 -3.92 -6.63 -15.40
N GLU A 55 -4.74 -5.68 -15.84
CA GLU A 55 -4.29 -4.47 -16.55
C GLU A 55 -3.42 -3.61 -15.63
N TYR A 56 -3.72 -3.57 -14.34
CA TYR A 56 -2.91 -2.86 -13.37
C TYR A 56 -1.56 -3.52 -13.14
N ILE A 57 -1.53 -4.86 -12.98
CA ILE A 57 -0.27 -5.61 -12.88
C ILE A 57 0.58 -5.48 -14.16
N ALA A 58 -0.04 -5.51 -15.33
CA ALA A 58 0.65 -5.29 -16.60
C ALA A 58 1.30 -3.90 -16.68
N LYS A 59 0.65 -2.85 -16.17
CA LYS A 59 1.25 -1.51 -16.07
C LYS A 59 2.47 -1.50 -15.16
N ILE A 60 2.44 -2.20 -14.02
CA ILE A 60 3.58 -2.32 -13.10
C ILE A 60 4.77 -2.96 -13.82
N ARG A 61 4.54 -4.10 -14.49
CA ARG A 61 5.55 -4.80 -15.31
C ARG A 61 6.17 -3.89 -16.37
N ASP A 62 5.34 -3.09 -17.04
CA ASP A 62 5.78 -2.19 -18.12
C ASP A 62 6.44 -0.89 -17.60
N GLY A 63 6.70 -0.77 -16.29
CA GLY A 63 7.29 0.42 -15.67
C GLY A 63 6.34 1.63 -15.60
N LYS A 64 5.05 1.42 -15.88
CA LYS A 64 3.97 2.43 -15.83
C LYS A 64 3.08 2.27 -14.59
N GLY A 65 3.55 1.50 -13.60
CA GLY A 65 2.92 1.33 -12.30
C GLY A 65 2.85 2.65 -11.52
N PRO A 66 2.18 2.69 -10.36
CA PRO A 66 2.03 3.90 -9.58
C PRO A 66 3.42 4.48 -9.29
N ARG A 67 3.73 5.58 -9.98
CA ARG A 67 4.91 6.40 -9.74
C ARG A 67 4.80 6.86 -8.29
N ASP A 68 5.83 6.64 -7.50
CA ASP A 68 5.88 7.13 -6.12
C ASP A 68 5.49 8.62 -6.12
N SER A 69 4.32 8.90 -5.55
CA SER A 69 3.72 10.23 -5.45
C SER A 69 3.43 10.52 -3.99
#